data_AF-A0A1F5K903-F1
#
_entry.id   AF-A0A1F5K903-F1
#
_cell.length_a   1.000
_cell.length_b   1.000
_cell.length_c   1.000
_cell.angle_alpha   90.00
_cell.angle_beta   90.00
_cell.angle_gamma   90.00
#
_symmetry.space_group_name_H-M   'P 1'
#
loop_
_entity.id
_entity.type
_entity.pdbx_description
1 polymer ?
#
loop_
_entity_poly.entity_id
_entity_poly.type
_entity_poly.pdbx_seq_one_letter_code
_entity_poly.pdbx_strand_id
1 'polypeptide(L)' 'MLELTEPINVWVFFKGGTLQPHTFFWKQRQIKVEKINLVHTTKNGQNLIFHFSVSSGGNFYKLAFDLESLKWFLEAVEEG' A
#
# COMPACT_ATOMS: atom_id res chain seq x y z
N MET A 1 -4.55 -14.64 -3.73
CA MET A 1 -4.08 -13.63 -2.77
C MET A 1 -4.30 -14.08 -1.32
N LEU A 2 -3.28 -13.94 -0.47
CA LEU A 2 -3.30 -14.15 0.98
C LEU A 2 -3.60 -12.83 1.69
N GLU A 3 -4.62 -12.81 2.56
CA GLU A 3 -5.02 -11.65 3.36
C GLU A 3 -4.28 -11.63 4.71
N LEU A 4 -3.80 -10.46 5.16
CA LEU A 4 -2.87 -10.32 6.30
C LEU A 4 -3.25 -9.18 7.27
N THR A 5 -3.50 -7.96 6.75
CA THR A 5 -3.69 -6.73 7.54
C THR A 5 -2.53 -6.44 8.51
N GLU A 6 -1.29 -6.47 8.00
CA GLU A 6 -0.08 -6.20 8.80
C GLU A 6 0.35 -4.72 8.73
N PRO A 7 0.72 -4.06 9.83
CA PRO A 7 1.27 -2.70 9.77
C PRO A 7 2.65 -2.70 9.09
N ILE A 8 2.88 -1.73 8.22
CA ILE A 8 4.14 -1.58 7.47
C ILE A 8 4.63 -0.13 7.45
N ASN A 9 5.91 0.06 7.20
CA ASN A 9 6.45 1.37 6.87
C ASN A 9 6.49 1.56 5.36
N VAL A 10 6.20 2.77 4.90
CA VAL A 10 6.16 3.11 3.46
C VAL A 10 6.82 4.46 3.23
N TRP A 11 7.76 4.50 2.29
CA TRP A 11 8.24 5.74 1.69
C TRP A 11 7.31 6.14 0.55
N VAL A 12 6.89 7.40 0.56
CA VAL A 12 5.89 7.94 -0.34
C VAL A 12 6.39 9.18 -1.05
N PHE A 13 5.87 9.43 -2.24
CA PHE A 13 5.95 10.73 -2.89
C PHE A 13 4.60 11.43 -2.82
N PHE A 14 4.64 12.72 -2.46
CA PHE A 14 3.53 13.63 -2.70
C PHE A 14 3.83 14.40 -3.98
N LYS A 15 3.14 14.06 -5.07
CA LYS A 15 3.39 14.63 -6.41
C LYS A 15 2.10 15.00 -7.09
N GLY A 16 1.98 16.27 -7.51
CA GLY A 16 0.80 16.75 -8.23
C GLY A 16 -0.51 16.58 -7.47
N GLY A 17 -0.49 16.70 -6.13
CA GLY A 17 -1.67 16.49 -5.28
C GLY A 17 -2.03 15.02 -5.05
N THR A 18 -1.20 14.07 -5.51
CA THR A 18 -1.41 12.63 -5.30
C THR A 18 -0.37 12.04 -4.36
N LEU A 19 -0.77 11.03 -3.60
CA LEU A 19 0.09 10.21 -2.76
C LEU A 19 0.46 8.93 -3.53
N GLN A 20 1.76 8.69 -3.68
CA GLN A 20 2.28 7.57 -4.47
C GLN A 20 3.25 6.73 -3.62
N PRO A 21 2.93 5.48 -3.26
CA PRO A 21 3.87 4.62 -2.56
C PRO A 21 5.07 4.31 -3.46
N HIS A 22 6.28 4.53 -2.93
CA HIS A 22 7.52 4.28 -3.64
C HIS A 22 8.21 2.99 -3.19
N THR A 23 8.25 2.76 -1.88
CA THR A 23 8.94 1.60 -1.28
C THR A 23 8.27 1.27 0.03
N PHE A 24 8.05 -0.01 0.31
CA PHE A 24 7.54 -0.45 1.60
C PHE A 24 8.43 -1.51 2.22
N PHE A 25 8.35 -1.65 3.53
CA PHE A 25 9.21 -2.53 4.32
C PHE A 25 8.37 -3.64 4.94
N TRP A 26 8.63 -4.89 4.55
CA TRP A 26 7.88 -6.05 5.01
C TRP A 26 8.80 -7.27 5.16
N LYS A 27 8.70 -7.99 6.28
CA LYS A 27 9.55 -9.16 6.62
C LYS A 27 11.06 -8.90 6.43
N GLN A 28 11.54 -7.77 6.94
CA GLN A 28 12.93 -7.30 6.82
C GLN A 28 13.41 -7.06 5.38
N ARG A 29 12.50 -7.06 4.39
CA ARG A 29 12.80 -6.72 3.00
C ARG A 29 12.37 -5.29 2.70
N GLN A 30 13.21 -4.60 1.95
CA GLN A 30 12.84 -3.34 1.29
C GLN A 30 12.28 -3.68 -0.09
N ILE A 31 10.99 -3.41 -0.31
CA ILE A 31 10.28 -3.78 -1.53
C ILE A 31 9.95 -2.48 -2.28
N LYS A 32 10.60 -2.28 -3.42
CA LYS A 32 10.40 -1.10 -4.27
C LYS A 32 9.16 -1.32 -5.14
N VAL A 33 8.25 -0.35 -5.14
CA VAL A 33 7.08 -0.39 -6.03
C VAL A 33 7.56 -0.18 -7.47
N GLU A 34 7.37 -1.19 -8.33
CA GLU A 34 7.69 -1.10 -9.76
C GLU A 34 6.53 -0.50 -10.55
N LYS A 35 5.29 -0.87 -10.17
CA LYS A 35 4.08 -0.38 -10.81
C LYS A 35 2.95 -0.25 -9.80
N ILE A 36 2.21 0.86 -9.87
CA ILE A 36 0.90 1.00 -9.22
C ILE A 36 -0.14 0.61 -10.27
N ASN A 37 -0.88 -0.47 -10.02
CA ASN A 37 -1.86 -1.05 -10.95
C ASN A 37 -3.25 -0.44 -10.76
N LEU A 38 -3.65 -0.18 -9.51
CA LEU A 38 -4.94 0.37 -9.16
C LEU A 38 -4.81 1.26 -7.93
N VAL A 39 -5.56 2.36 -7.93
CA VAL A 39 -5.76 3.22 -6.77
C VAL A 39 -7.27 3.40 -6.59
N HIS A 40 -7.75 3.19 -5.38
CA HIS A 40 -9.13 3.53 -5.02
C HIS A 40 -9.18 3.97 -3.55
N THR A 41 -10.32 4.54 -3.15
CA THR A 41 -10.53 4.99 -1.77
C THR A 41 -11.78 4.38 -1.20
N THR A 42 -11.75 3.97 0.05
CA THR A 42 -12.94 3.57 0.80
C THR A 42 -13.18 4.53 1.95
N LYS A 43 -14.42 4.58 2.44
CA LYS A 43 -14.80 5.30 3.66
C LYS A 43 -15.13 4.27 4.74
N ASN A 44 -14.44 4.32 5.86
CA ASN A 44 -14.80 3.59 7.07
C ASN A 44 -15.33 4.58 8.11
N GLY A 45 -16.64 4.78 8.14
CA GLY A 45 -17.24 5.89 8.88
C GLY A 45 -16.80 7.24 8.31
N GLN A 46 -16.06 8.02 9.11
CA GLN A 46 -15.48 9.29 8.67
C GLN A 46 -14.08 9.13 8.05
N ASN A 47 -13.47 7.95 8.18
CA ASN A 47 -12.08 7.73 7.82
C ASN A 47 -11.96 7.46 6.33
N LEU A 48 -11.09 8.19 5.67
CA LEU A 48 -10.76 7.98 4.26
C LEU A 48 -9.50 7.09 4.18
N ILE A 49 -9.65 5.91 3.58
CA ILE A 49 -8.57 4.95 3.40
C ILE A 49 -8.21 4.91 1.92
N PHE A 50 -6.93 5.14 1.60
CA PHE A 50 -6.40 4.92 0.26
C PHE A 50 -5.95 3.47 0.12
N HIS A 51 -6.37 2.81 -0.94
CA HIS A 51 -5.93 1.47 -1.30
C HIS A 51 -5.12 1.51 -2.60
N PHE A 52 -3.97 0.84 -2.57
CA PHE A 52 -3.04 0.73 -3.69
C PHE A 52 -2.81 -0.74 -4.01
N SER A 53 -3.13 -1.16 -5.23
CA SER A 53 -2.64 -2.44 -5.76
C SER A 53 -1.35 -2.19 -6.51
N VAL A 54 -0.26 -2.83 -6.08
CA VAL A 54 1.09 -2.61 -6.62
C VAL A 54 1.75 -3.92 -7.05
N SER A 55 2.67 -3.84 -8.00
CA SER A 55 3.53 -4.96 -8.41
C SER A 55 4.99 -4.66 -8.08
N SER A 56 5.71 -5.70 -7.68
CA SER A 56 7.16 -5.68 -7.49
C SER A 56 7.74 -7.09 -7.66
N GLY A 57 8.67 -7.27 -8.59
CA GLY A 57 9.44 -8.51 -8.72
C GLY A 57 8.56 -9.74 -8.98
N GLY A 58 7.51 -9.59 -9.79
CA GLY A 58 6.55 -10.67 -10.10
C GLY A 58 5.41 -10.85 -9.08
N ASN A 59 5.52 -10.26 -7.89
CA ASN A 59 4.49 -10.35 -6.85
C ASN A 59 3.49 -9.19 -6.93
N PHE A 60 2.29 -9.40 -6.39
CA PHE A 60 1.26 -8.38 -6.23
C PHE A 60 0.99 -8.12 -4.74
N TYR A 61 0.80 -6.85 -4.39
CA TYR A 61 0.53 -6.41 -3.03
C TYR A 61 -0.65 -5.44 -3.01
N LYS A 62 -1.47 -5.50 -1.96
CA LYS A 62 -2.47 -4.49 -1.62
C LYS A 62 -2.01 -3.72 -0.38
N LEU A 63 -1.82 -2.42 -0.53
CA LEU A 63 -1.43 -1.51 0.53
C LEU A 63 -2.61 -0.60 0.88
N ALA A 64 -2.85 -0.36 2.16
CA ALA A 64 -3.80 0.64 2.65
C ALA A 64 -3.10 1.74 3.43
N PHE A 65 -3.54 2.98 3.23
CA PHE A 65 -3.15 4.13 4.03
C PHE A 65 -4.39 4.78 4.65
N ASP A 66 -4.45 4.75 5.97
CA ASP A 66 -5.51 5.39 6.74
C ASP A 66 -5.10 6.83 7.07
N LEU A 67 -5.87 7.80 6.55
CA LEU A 67 -5.61 9.22 6.74
C LEU A 67 -5.85 9.70 8.18
N GLU A 68 -6.68 9.02 8.96
CA GLU A 68 -6.95 9.44 10.34
C GLU A 68 -5.80 9.00 11.25
N SER A 69 -5.42 7.72 11.17
CA SER A 69 -4.36 7.18 12.04
C SER A 69 -2.95 7.41 11.51
N LEU A 70 -2.80 7.87 10.26
CA LEU A 70 -1.53 8.02 9.54
C LEU A 70 -0.72 6.71 9.47
N LYS A 71 -1.42 5.58 9.40
CA LYS A 71 -0.81 4.24 9.37
C LYS A 71 -0.95 3.59 8.00
N TRP A 72 0.07 2.81 7.67
CA TRP A 72 0.09 1.96 6.49
C TRP A 72 -0.10 0.49 6.88
N PHE A 73 -0.82 -0.23 6.04
CA PHE A 73 -1.07 -1.66 6.18
C PHE A 73 -0.78 -2.40 4.87
N LEU A 74 -0.21 -3.59 4.97
CA LEU A 74 -0.25 -4.60 3.93
C LEU A 74 -1.53 -5.41 4.13
N GLU A 75 -2.53 -5.17 3.29
CA GLU A 75 -3.81 -5.85 3.36
C GLU A 75 -3.67 -7.28 2.83
N ALA A 76 -2.97 -7.45 1.70
CA ALA A 76 -2.87 -8.73 1.03
C ALA A 76 -1.63 -8.85 0.13
N VAL A 77 -1.21 -10.08 -0.14
CA VAL A 77 -0.10 -10.42 -1.04
C VAL A 77 -0.44 -11.62 -1.92
N GLU A 78 0.03 -11.62 -3.15
CA GLU A 78 0.00 -12.76 -4.05
C GLU A 78 1.39 -12.96 -4.64
N GLU A 79 1.93 -14.17 -4.47
CA GLU A 79 3.18 -14.59 -5.06
C GLU A 79 2.92 -15.11 -6.48
N GLY A 80 3.77 -14.70 -7.42
CA GLY A 80 3.71 -15.14 -8.82
C GLY A 80 4.35 -16.51 -9.05
#